data_AF-A0A9E7FSQ2-F1
#
_entry.id   AF-A0A9E7FSQ2-F1
#
_cell.length_a   1.000
_cell.length_b   1.000
_cell.length_c   1.000
_cell.angle_alpha   90.00
_cell.angle_beta   90.00
_cell.angle_gamma   90.00
#
_symmetry.space_group_name_H-M   'P 1'
#
loop_
_entity.id
_entity.type
_entity.pdbx_description
1 polymer ?
#
loop_
_entity_poly.entity_id
_entity_poly.type
_entity_poly.pdbx_seq_one_letter_code
_entity_poly.pdbx_strand_id
1 'polypeptide(L)'
;MQAASETDYRPSRMVAVAKCAEAFIREFFDQNPLSHIGLVTIKDGVAHRLTDIGGSPESQIKALMGKLECSGDASLQNALELIHGYLSQIPSYGHREVLILYSARNTCDPGDIMETIKNCKNAKIRCSVIGLSAEIFICKHLCEETGGSYTVALGESHFKELLLEHAPPPPAIAEYAAANLIKMGFPQRGAEGVIAICSCHKDVKIGGGYTCPRCKARVCELPAECRICGLTLVSSPHLARSYHHLFPVTPFNEVSSVVPFKLSQKLAQNCYGCQQSLLSHVDHLDCLDYLTCGHAMEANPLPMCPVQNATNVSASTVIFISMRVCTTVQVVRVIAAQLRDGYRLHRRLAPSIRAQCFMLEWSHT
;
A
#
# COMPACT_ATOMS: atom_id res chain seq x y z
N MET A 1 6.35 -0.87 30.91
CA MET A 1 5.69 -1.95 30.14
C MET A 1 6.09 -1.81 28.68
N GLN A 2 6.60 -2.87 28.07
CA GLN A 2 6.94 -2.95 26.65
C GLN A 2 5.64 -3.08 25.83
N ALA A 3 5.09 -1.98 25.33
CA ALA A 3 3.78 -1.96 24.67
C ALA A 3 3.67 -2.91 23.46
N ALA A 4 4.79 -3.25 22.81
CA ALA A 4 4.81 -4.20 21.69
C ALA A 4 5.01 -5.67 22.11
N SER A 5 5.42 -5.94 23.35
CA SER A 5 5.50 -7.30 23.91
C SER A 5 4.23 -7.70 24.66
N GLU A 6 3.27 -6.79 24.81
CA GLU A 6 1.96 -7.06 25.42
C GLU A 6 1.23 -8.16 24.64
N THR A 7 0.50 -9.00 25.37
CA THR A 7 -0.12 -10.23 24.85
C THR A 7 -1.59 -10.06 24.50
N ASP A 8 -2.06 -8.82 24.36
CA ASP A 8 -3.44 -8.51 23.96
C ASP A 8 -3.76 -9.10 22.58
N TYR A 9 -2.74 -9.21 21.72
CA TYR A 9 -2.76 -10.06 20.53
C TYR A 9 -1.89 -11.30 20.76
N ARG A 10 -2.29 -12.44 20.19
CA ARG A 10 -1.59 -13.72 20.41
C ARG A 10 -0.60 -14.03 19.27
N PRO A 11 0.60 -14.55 19.56
CA PRO A 11 1.21 -14.79 20.88
C PRO A 11 1.75 -13.50 21.54
N SER A 12 2.06 -12.46 20.77
CA SER A 12 2.37 -11.11 21.24
C SER A 12 1.97 -10.09 20.17
N ARG A 13 1.75 -8.82 20.55
CA ARG A 13 1.45 -7.74 19.59
C ARG A 13 2.49 -7.66 18.47
N MET A 14 3.78 -7.74 18.78
CA MET A 14 4.84 -7.70 17.76
C MET A 14 4.69 -8.83 16.73
N VAL A 15 4.45 -10.08 17.17
CA VAL A 15 4.34 -11.22 16.24
C VAL A 15 3.07 -11.12 15.40
N ALA A 16 1.95 -10.73 16.01
CA ALA A 16 0.70 -10.50 15.29
C ALA A 16 0.85 -9.39 14.23
N VAL A 17 1.43 -8.25 14.63
CA VAL A 17 1.72 -7.13 13.74
C VAL A 17 2.65 -7.54 12.61
N ALA A 18 3.72 -8.32 12.89
CA ALA A 18 4.64 -8.80 11.87
C ALA A 18 3.98 -9.72 10.84
N LYS A 19 3.05 -10.58 11.26
CA LYS A 19 2.27 -11.44 10.35
C LYS A 19 1.30 -10.64 9.48
N CYS A 20 0.60 -9.67 10.07
CA CYS A 20 -0.26 -8.75 9.33
C CYS A 20 0.56 -7.91 8.32
N ALA A 21 1.73 -7.45 8.75
CA ALA A 21 2.71 -6.74 7.93
C ALA A 21 3.23 -7.59 6.76
N GLU A 22 3.51 -8.87 6.95
CA GLU A 22 3.87 -9.78 5.86
C GLU A 22 2.74 -9.86 4.82
N ALA A 23 1.51 -10.09 5.27
CA ALA A 23 0.34 -10.15 4.37
C ALA A 23 0.17 -8.83 3.60
N PHE A 24 0.34 -7.69 4.29
CA PHE A 24 0.30 -6.38 3.67
C PHE A 24 1.39 -6.17 2.62
N ILE A 25 2.64 -6.55 2.91
CA ILE A 25 3.73 -6.40 1.93
C ILE A 25 3.40 -7.17 0.65
N ARG A 26 2.91 -8.42 0.77
CA ARG A 26 2.52 -9.24 -0.38
C ARG A 26 1.39 -8.57 -1.17
N GLU A 27 0.30 -8.17 -0.50
CA GLU A 27 -0.85 -7.52 -1.14
C GLU A 27 -0.47 -6.17 -1.77
N PHE A 28 0.35 -5.37 -1.08
CA PHE A 28 0.79 -4.08 -1.56
C PHE A 28 1.56 -4.19 -2.87
N PHE A 29 2.48 -5.16 -3.00
CA PHE A 29 3.23 -5.38 -4.24
C PHE A 29 2.38 -6.02 -5.35
N ASP A 30 1.31 -6.74 -5.02
CA ASP A 30 0.40 -7.27 -6.03
C ASP A 30 -0.41 -6.16 -6.69
N GLN A 31 -1.00 -5.28 -5.87
CA GLN A 31 -1.77 -4.11 -6.31
C GLN A 31 -0.86 -3.01 -6.92
N ASN A 32 0.35 -2.84 -6.39
CA ASN A 32 1.28 -1.77 -6.78
C ASN A 32 2.66 -2.32 -7.17
N PRO A 33 2.77 -2.99 -8.32
CA PRO A 33 4.03 -3.62 -8.72
C PRO A 33 5.18 -2.63 -8.90
N LEU A 34 4.90 -1.38 -9.29
CA LEU A 34 5.95 -0.36 -9.51
C LEU A 34 6.38 0.37 -8.24
N SER A 35 5.69 0.13 -7.14
CA SER A 35 5.98 0.79 -5.87
C SER A 35 7.19 0.16 -5.20
N HIS A 36 7.72 0.85 -4.21
CA HIS A 36 8.84 0.37 -3.40
C HIS A 36 8.49 0.53 -1.93
N ILE A 37 8.94 -0.41 -1.11
CA ILE A 37 8.80 -0.37 0.34
C ILE A 37 10.20 -0.30 0.96
N GLY A 38 10.36 0.52 2.00
CA GLY A 38 11.45 0.47 2.97
C GLY A 38 10.89 0.30 4.38
N LEU A 39 11.62 -0.39 5.25
CA LEU A 39 11.23 -0.65 6.63
C LEU A 39 12.13 0.10 7.59
N VAL A 40 11.51 0.82 8.52
CA VAL A 40 12.18 1.49 9.64
C VAL A 40 11.55 1.01 10.94
N THR A 41 12.40 0.75 11.92
CA THR A 41 11.98 0.44 13.30
C THR A 41 12.43 1.53 14.23
N ILE A 42 11.62 1.79 15.24
CA ILE A 42 11.97 2.69 16.33
C ILE A 42 12.12 1.87 17.60
N LYS A 43 13.30 1.95 18.23
CA LYS A 43 13.60 1.32 19.52
C LYS A 43 14.63 2.14 20.28
N ASP A 44 14.58 2.08 21.61
CA ASP A 44 15.55 2.75 22.49
C ASP A 44 15.74 4.25 22.19
N GLY A 45 14.66 4.94 21.80
CA GLY A 45 14.66 6.36 21.43
C GLY A 45 15.30 6.65 20.08
N VAL A 46 15.69 5.64 19.30
CA VAL A 46 16.42 5.79 18.04
C VAL A 46 15.66 5.13 16.88
N ALA A 47 15.74 5.75 15.70
CA ALA A 47 15.22 5.18 14.47
C ALA A 47 16.30 4.39 13.72
N HIS A 48 16.01 3.15 13.39
CA HIS A 48 16.90 2.25 12.66
C HIS A 48 16.26 1.82 11.34
N ARG A 49 17.01 1.96 10.25
CA ARG A 49 16.64 1.39 8.96
C ARG A 49 16.83 -0.13 9.00
N LEU A 50 15.75 -0.88 8.83
CA LEU A 50 15.81 -2.34 8.67
C LEU A 50 16.21 -2.73 7.24
N THR A 51 15.63 -2.05 6.26
CA THR A 51 15.84 -2.30 4.83
C THR A 51 15.91 -1.01 4.03
N ASP A 52 16.64 -1.07 2.92
CA ASP A 52 16.56 -0.03 1.90
C ASP A 52 15.22 -0.06 1.17
N ILE A 53 14.84 1.09 0.61
CA ILE A 53 13.68 1.20 -0.28
C ILE A 53 13.91 0.31 -1.50
N GLY A 54 13.06 -0.69 -1.68
CA GLY A 54 13.20 -1.69 -2.73
C GLY A 54 11.88 -2.28 -3.20
N GLY A 55 11.91 -2.93 -4.37
CA GLY A 55 10.73 -3.53 -5.00
C GLY A 55 10.55 -5.03 -4.76
N SER A 56 11.39 -5.66 -3.92
CA SER A 56 11.36 -7.12 -3.68
C SER A 56 10.58 -7.46 -2.41
N PRO A 57 9.40 -8.10 -2.49
CA PRO A 57 8.59 -8.44 -1.31
C PRO A 57 9.34 -9.39 -0.36
N GLU A 58 9.96 -10.43 -0.89
CA GLU A 58 10.64 -11.46 -0.09
C GLU A 58 11.85 -10.89 0.68
N SER A 59 12.57 -9.93 0.10
CA SER A 59 13.65 -9.22 0.80
C SER A 59 13.12 -8.42 1.99
N GLN A 60 11.96 -7.77 1.85
CA GLN A 60 11.34 -6.99 2.92
C GLN A 60 10.79 -7.89 4.02
N ILE A 61 10.09 -8.96 3.64
CA ILE A 61 9.51 -9.94 4.58
C ILE A 61 10.61 -10.64 5.38
N LYS A 62 11.68 -11.09 4.72
CA LYS A 62 12.80 -11.74 5.41
C LYS A 62 13.46 -10.82 6.45
N ALA A 63 13.62 -9.55 6.13
CA ALA A 63 14.20 -8.58 7.06
C ALA A 63 13.25 -8.26 8.23
N LEU A 64 11.95 -8.13 7.96
CA LEU A 64 10.92 -7.94 8.97
C LEU A 64 10.91 -9.09 9.98
N MET A 65 10.82 -10.34 9.48
CA MET A 65 10.73 -11.53 10.33
C MET A 65 12.05 -11.85 11.03
N GLY A 66 13.19 -11.45 10.47
CA GLY A 66 14.52 -11.72 11.03
C GLY A 66 14.95 -10.78 12.15
N LYS A 67 14.25 -9.65 12.38
CA LYS A 67 14.63 -8.60 13.35
C LYS A 67 13.45 -8.14 14.22
N LEU A 68 12.69 -9.09 14.75
CA LEU A 68 11.59 -8.83 15.68
C LEU A 68 12.10 -8.65 17.11
N GLU A 69 12.64 -7.46 17.40
CA GLU A 69 13.06 -7.06 18.74
C GLU A 69 12.33 -5.79 19.18
N CYS A 70 11.85 -5.77 20.43
CA CYS A 70 11.20 -4.62 21.04
C CYS A 70 11.96 -4.18 22.28
N SER A 71 12.50 -2.96 22.29
CA SER A 71 13.15 -2.37 23.46
C SER A 71 13.01 -0.85 23.47
N GLY A 72 12.98 -0.29 24.68
CA GLY A 72 13.02 1.15 24.94
C GLY A 72 11.88 1.97 24.35
N ASP A 73 12.08 3.28 24.34
CA ASP A 73 11.04 4.25 23.96
C ASP A 73 10.96 4.48 22.45
N ALA A 74 9.80 4.90 21.98
CA ALA A 74 9.61 5.34 20.59
C ALA A 74 9.93 6.84 20.47
N SER A 75 10.73 7.22 19.47
CA SER A 75 10.90 8.60 19.00
C SER A 75 10.37 8.75 17.57
N LEU A 76 9.25 9.45 17.43
CA LEU A 76 8.67 9.80 16.13
C LEU A 76 9.53 10.81 15.38
N GLN A 77 10.14 11.78 16.08
CA GLN A 77 10.98 12.80 15.47
C GLN A 77 12.17 12.16 14.74
N ASN A 78 12.96 11.33 15.44
CA ASN A 78 14.12 10.68 14.86
C ASN A 78 13.74 9.82 13.64
N ALA A 79 12.56 9.21 13.68
CA ALA A 79 12.06 8.41 12.57
C ALA A 79 11.66 9.27 11.38
N LEU A 80 10.90 10.34 11.59
CA LEU A 80 10.48 11.26 10.53
C LEU A 80 11.68 11.97 9.89
N GLU A 81 12.69 12.35 10.66
CA GLU A 81 13.93 12.94 10.13
C GLU A 81 14.71 11.96 9.25
N LEU A 82 14.86 10.71 9.72
CA LEU A 82 15.50 9.65 8.95
C LEU A 82 14.72 9.34 7.65
N ILE A 83 13.39 9.28 7.72
CA ILE A 83 12.51 9.06 6.58
C ILE A 83 12.57 10.23 5.59
N HIS A 84 12.56 11.47 6.08
CA HIS A 84 12.68 12.66 5.27
C HIS A 84 13.98 12.63 4.44
N GLY A 85 15.10 12.20 5.03
CA GLY A 85 16.36 11.99 4.33
C GLY A 85 16.22 11.03 3.13
N TYR A 86 15.56 9.89 3.29
CA TYR A 86 15.36 8.92 2.20
C TYR A 86 14.37 9.41 1.15
N LEU A 87 13.21 9.92 1.58
CA LEU A 87 12.14 10.35 0.67
C LEU A 87 12.51 11.62 -0.11
N SER A 88 13.47 12.42 0.39
CA SER A 88 13.99 13.59 -0.33
C SER A 88 14.66 13.23 -1.66
N GLN A 89 15.24 12.04 -1.77
CA GLN A 89 15.91 11.53 -2.98
C GLN A 89 14.91 11.12 -4.08
N ILE A 90 13.64 10.96 -3.72
CA ILE A 90 12.60 10.53 -4.66
C ILE A 90 12.23 11.69 -5.57
N PRO A 91 12.14 11.47 -6.89
CA PRO A 91 11.69 12.49 -7.83
C PRO A 91 10.33 13.08 -7.49
N SER A 92 10.07 14.32 -7.91
CA SER A 92 8.84 15.06 -7.58
C SER A 92 7.53 14.44 -8.10
N TYR A 93 7.61 13.50 -9.05
CA TYR A 93 6.46 12.73 -9.55
C TYR A 93 6.12 11.50 -8.70
N GLY A 94 7.01 11.08 -7.80
CA GLY A 94 6.76 9.98 -6.89
C GLY A 94 5.89 10.43 -5.74
N HIS A 95 4.87 9.64 -5.40
CA HIS A 95 4.16 9.84 -4.14
C HIS A 95 5.03 9.33 -2.99
N ARG A 96 5.22 10.20 -2.01
CA ARG A 96 5.99 9.95 -0.80
C ARG A 96 5.01 9.64 0.32
N GLU A 97 4.93 8.38 0.72
CA GLU A 97 3.98 7.92 1.72
C GLU A 97 4.70 7.24 2.88
N VAL A 98 4.19 7.47 4.08
CA VAL A 98 4.69 6.87 5.32
C VAL A 98 3.50 6.29 6.05
N LEU A 99 3.57 5.00 6.37
CA LEU A 99 2.57 4.30 7.17
C LEU A 99 3.23 3.83 8.47
N ILE A 100 2.78 4.41 9.58
CA ILE A 100 3.36 4.20 10.91
C ILE A 100 2.45 3.24 11.69
N LEU A 101 2.95 2.07 12.05
CA LEU A 101 2.27 1.15 12.96
C LEU A 101 2.68 1.46 14.40
N TYR A 102 1.80 2.15 15.13
CA TYR A 102 2.14 2.74 16.41
C TYR A 102 1.55 1.96 17.59
N SER A 103 2.43 1.42 18.44
CA SER A 103 2.03 0.72 19.67
C SER A 103 2.18 1.58 20.94
N ALA A 104 3.05 2.59 20.92
CA ALA A 104 3.34 3.41 22.09
C ALA A 104 2.12 4.24 22.51
N ARG A 105 2.11 4.71 23.76
CA ARG A 105 1.15 5.71 24.27
C ARG A 105 1.74 7.13 24.34
N ASN A 106 3.05 7.25 24.18
CA ASN A 106 3.80 8.50 24.17
C ASN A 106 4.92 8.41 23.12
N THR A 107 5.58 9.54 22.87
CA THR A 107 6.80 9.63 22.04
C THR A 107 7.85 10.38 22.86
N CYS A 108 9.10 9.96 22.77
CA CYS A 108 10.24 10.53 23.49
C CYS A 108 11.19 11.15 22.47
N ASP A 109 10.92 12.41 22.15
CA ASP A 109 11.63 13.14 21.10
C ASP A 109 12.61 14.18 21.69
N PRO A 110 13.78 14.39 21.05
CA PRO A 110 14.79 15.31 21.57
C PRO A 110 14.44 16.80 21.41
N GLY A 111 13.59 17.15 20.44
CA GLY A 111 13.23 18.53 20.11
C GLY A 111 11.73 18.72 19.87
N ASP A 112 11.38 19.78 19.14
CA ASP A 112 9.99 20.09 18.80
C ASP A 112 9.53 19.28 17.57
N ILE A 113 8.70 18.26 17.81
CA ILE A 113 8.10 17.45 16.75
C ILE A 113 7.22 18.28 15.81
N MET A 114 6.66 19.41 16.24
CA MET A 114 5.79 20.25 15.41
C MET A 114 6.55 20.88 14.24
N GLU A 115 7.83 21.20 14.43
CA GLU A 115 8.72 21.64 13.34
C GLU A 115 8.98 20.50 12.35
N THR A 116 9.20 19.29 12.86
CA THR A 116 9.41 18.10 12.02
C THR A 116 8.17 17.78 11.18
N ILE A 117 6.97 17.93 11.73
CA ILE A 117 5.70 17.79 11.00
C ILE A 117 5.60 18.82 9.87
N LYS A 118 5.94 20.08 10.13
CA LYS A 118 5.98 21.14 9.09
C LYS A 118 6.99 20.81 7.99
N ASN A 119 8.16 20.27 8.34
CA ASN A 119 9.16 19.85 7.37
C ASN A 119 8.64 18.70 6.48
N CYS A 120 7.93 17.72 7.06
CA CYS A 120 7.29 16.65 6.29
C CYS A 120 6.23 17.19 5.31
N LYS A 121 5.40 18.13 5.77
CA LYS A 121 4.40 18.81 4.92
C LYS A 121 5.05 19.56 3.76
N ASN A 122 6.10 20.34 4.03
CA ASN A 122 6.86 21.06 3.01
C ASN A 122 7.52 20.11 1.99
N ALA A 123 7.95 18.93 2.44
CA ALA A 123 8.51 17.87 1.60
C ALA A 123 7.44 17.05 0.84
N LYS A 124 6.15 17.38 0.98
CA LYS A 124 5.00 16.67 0.39
C LYS A 124 4.96 15.18 0.76
N ILE A 125 5.34 14.87 2.00
CA ILE A 125 5.28 13.51 2.55
C ILE A 125 3.92 13.33 3.22
N ARG A 126 3.16 12.32 2.78
CA ARG A 126 1.88 11.96 3.39
C ARG A 126 2.12 10.91 4.48
N CYS A 127 1.74 11.20 5.72
CA CYS A 127 1.92 10.30 6.86
C CYS A 127 0.56 9.77 7.34
N SER A 128 0.37 8.45 7.30
CA SER A 128 -0.76 7.75 7.92
C SER A 128 -0.27 6.93 9.11
N VAL A 129 -1.10 6.79 10.13
CA VAL A 129 -0.76 6.07 11.37
C VAL A 129 -1.88 5.07 11.68
N ILE A 130 -1.51 3.85 12.09
CA ILE A 130 -2.42 2.87 12.68
C ILE A 130 -1.99 2.65 14.13
N GLY A 131 -2.80 3.12 15.08
CA GLY A 131 -2.61 2.90 16.51
C GLY A 131 -3.17 1.54 16.96
N LEU A 132 -2.51 0.87 17.89
CA LEU A 132 -2.96 -0.45 18.39
C LEU A 132 -3.90 -0.39 19.60
N SER A 133 -3.99 0.72 20.31
CA SER A 133 -4.79 0.79 21.56
C SER A 133 -5.37 2.16 21.84
N ALA A 134 -4.57 3.22 21.70
CA ALA A 134 -4.99 4.57 22.04
C ALA A 134 -4.75 5.54 20.90
N GLU A 135 -5.65 6.52 20.79
CA GLU A 135 -5.46 7.71 19.96
C GLU A 135 -4.47 8.67 20.65
N ILE A 136 -3.46 9.11 19.90
CA ILE A 136 -2.45 10.09 20.35
C ILE A 136 -2.62 11.37 19.57
N PHE A 137 -2.71 12.49 20.30
CA PHE A 137 -2.88 13.82 19.75
C PHE A 137 -1.83 14.17 18.68
N ILE A 138 -0.54 13.92 18.95
CA ILE A 138 0.55 14.22 18.02
C ILE A 138 0.45 13.39 16.73
N CYS A 139 0.11 12.10 16.83
CA CYS A 139 -0.09 11.24 15.66
C CYS A 139 -1.28 11.70 14.80
N LYS A 140 -2.37 12.12 15.45
CA LYS A 140 -3.54 12.68 14.79
C LYS A 140 -3.17 13.97 14.05
N HIS A 141 -2.51 14.89 14.73
CA HIS A 141 -2.07 16.17 14.16
C HIS A 141 -1.11 15.97 12.98
N LEU A 142 -0.16 15.03 13.08
CA LEU A 142 0.72 14.64 11.97
C LEU A 142 -0.08 14.18 10.73
N CYS A 143 -1.09 13.34 10.92
CA CYS A 143 -1.92 12.84 9.81
C CYS A 143 -2.74 13.97 9.17
N GLU A 144 -3.36 14.82 9.97
CA GLU A 144 -4.17 15.96 9.51
C GLU A 144 -3.31 16.97 8.72
N GLU A 145 -2.12 17.32 9.21
CA GLU A 145 -1.24 18.28 8.54
C GLU A 145 -0.63 17.76 7.23
N THR A 146 -0.40 16.45 7.13
CA THR A 146 0.22 15.81 5.96
C THR A 146 -0.78 15.22 4.97
N GLY A 147 -2.09 15.28 5.26
CA GLY A 147 -3.16 14.73 4.42
C GLY A 147 -3.23 13.19 4.45
N GLY A 148 -2.75 12.57 5.52
CA GLY A 148 -2.91 11.15 5.79
C GLY A 148 -4.15 10.83 6.62
N SER A 149 -4.13 9.66 7.26
CA SER A 149 -5.24 9.13 8.06
C SER A 149 -4.71 8.50 9.35
N TYR A 150 -5.43 8.71 10.45
CA TYR A 150 -5.14 8.05 11.72
C TYR A 150 -6.30 7.13 12.11
N THR A 151 -6.00 5.85 12.30
CA THR A 151 -6.98 4.85 12.74
C THR A 151 -6.48 4.11 13.96
N VAL A 152 -7.39 3.55 14.76
CA VAL A 152 -7.05 2.76 15.95
C VAL A 152 -7.67 1.38 15.81
N ALA A 153 -6.83 0.35 15.87
CA ALA A 153 -7.25 -1.03 15.81
C ALA A 153 -7.89 -1.47 17.13
N LEU A 154 -8.98 -2.23 17.01
CA LEU A 154 -9.73 -2.80 18.14
C LEU A 154 -9.29 -4.23 18.46
N GLY A 155 -8.69 -4.92 17.50
CA GLY A 155 -8.29 -6.31 17.58
C GLY A 155 -7.41 -6.70 16.38
N GLU A 156 -6.89 -7.92 16.37
CA GLU A 156 -5.97 -8.41 15.32
C GLU A 156 -6.62 -8.42 13.93
N SER A 157 -7.88 -8.86 13.81
CA SER A 157 -8.61 -8.87 12.53
C SER A 157 -8.82 -7.45 11.99
N HIS A 158 -9.30 -6.54 12.85
CA HIS A 158 -9.50 -5.14 12.49
C HIS A 158 -8.17 -4.45 12.14
N PHE A 159 -7.08 -4.76 12.87
CA PHE A 159 -5.74 -4.27 12.51
C PHE A 159 -5.32 -4.73 11.12
N LYS A 160 -5.56 -6.01 10.77
CA LYS A 160 -5.27 -6.54 9.45
C LYS A 160 -6.08 -5.83 8.36
N GLU A 161 -7.37 -5.60 8.60
CA GLU A 161 -8.25 -4.87 7.67
C GLU A 161 -7.74 -3.44 7.45
N LEU A 162 -7.53 -2.67 8.52
CA LEU A 162 -6.99 -1.31 8.47
C LEU A 162 -5.65 -1.25 7.73
N LEU A 163 -4.79 -2.23 7.95
CA LEU A 163 -3.50 -2.31 7.26
C LEU A 163 -3.67 -2.58 5.76
N LEU A 164 -4.58 -3.48 5.38
CA LEU A 164 -4.86 -3.81 3.97
C LEU A 164 -5.60 -2.68 3.24
N GLU A 165 -6.36 -1.83 3.91
CA GLU A 165 -6.95 -0.62 3.34
C GLU A 165 -5.90 0.35 2.77
N HIS A 166 -4.67 0.30 3.30
CA HIS A 166 -3.55 1.06 2.77
C HIS A 166 -2.87 0.41 1.56
N ALA A 167 -3.25 -0.80 1.14
CA ALA A 167 -2.69 -1.47 -0.03
C ALA A 167 -3.06 -0.80 -1.38
N PRO A 168 -4.31 -0.38 -1.65
CA PRO A 168 -4.62 0.39 -2.86
C PRO A 168 -4.04 1.83 -2.80
N PRO A 169 -3.65 2.40 -3.95
CA PRO A 169 -3.15 3.78 -4.01
C PRO A 169 -4.26 4.78 -3.62
N PRO A 170 -3.99 5.72 -2.70
CA PRO A 170 -4.97 6.73 -2.36
C PRO A 170 -5.16 7.68 -3.54
N PRO A 171 -6.32 8.37 -3.61
CA PRO A 171 -6.53 9.38 -4.62
C PRO A 171 -5.46 10.47 -4.52
N ALA A 172 -4.81 10.77 -5.64
CA ALA A 172 -3.84 11.84 -5.71
C ALA A 172 -4.53 13.19 -5.47
N ILE A 173 -3.98 14.00 -4.57
CA ILE A 173 -4.41 15.39 -4.40
C ILE A 173 -3.97 16.14 -5.66
N ALA A 174 -4.93 16.73 -6.39
CA ALA A 174 -4.72 17.32 -7.70
C ALA A 174 -3.58 18.37 -7.75
N GLU A 175 -3.35 19.09 -6.65
CA GLU A 175 -2.27 20.09 -6.52
C GLU A 175 -0.86 19.50 -6.52
N TYR A 176 -0.71 18.22 -6.15
CA TYR A 176 0.58 17.54 -6.08
C TYR A 176 0.83 16.58 -7.26
N ALA A 177 -0.18 16.37 -8.11
CA ALA A 177 -0.11 15.49 -9.27
C ALA A 177 0.54 16.18 -10.49
N ALA A 178 1.84 16.43 -10.40
CA ALA A 178 2.61 16.85 -11.58
C ALA A 178 2.79 15.66 -12.54
N ALA A 179 2.02 15.64 -13.63
CA ALA A 179 2.12 14.61 -14.64
C ALA A 179 3.48 14.68 -15.37
N ASN A 180 4.36 13.72 -15.10
CA ASN A 180 5.67 13.59 -15.73
C ASN A 180 5.74 12.33 -16.59
N LEU A 181 6.31 12.45 -17.78
CA LEU A 181 6.53 11.31 -18.66
C LEU A 181 7.78 10.55 -18.22
N ILE A 182 7.60 9.29 -17.82
CA ILE A 182 8.69 8.40 -17.39
C ILE A 182 9.01 7.43 -18.53
N LYS A 183 10.29 7.33 -18.90
CA LYS A 183 10.75 6.33 -19.87
C LYS A 183 10.87 4.97 -19.17
N MET A 184 10.15 3.97 -19.67
CA MET A 184 10.21 2.59 -19.18
C MET A 184 10.71 1.64 -20.27
N GLY A 185 11.34 0.54 -19.87
CA GLY A 185 11.78 -0.54 -20.75
C GLY A 185 10.96 -1.80 -20.53
N PHE A 186 10.58 -2.46 -21.63
CA PHE A 186 9.93 -3.77 -21.62
C PHE A 186 10.96 -4.83 -22.04
N PRO A 187 11.63 -5.47 -21.08
CA PRO A 187 12.65 -6.45 -21.41
C PRO A 187 12.01 -7.77 -21.85
N GLN A 188 12.68 -8.47 -22.75
CA GLN A 188 12.30 -9.83 -23.15
C GLN A 188 12.87 -10.85 -22.16
N ARG A 189 12.09 -11.88 -21.85
CA ARG A 189 12.54 -13.04 -21.06
C ARG A 189 13.40 -13.93 -21.95
N GLY A 190 14.63 -14.18 -21.54
CA GLY A 190 15.54 -15.09 -22.23
C GLY A 190 15.11 -16.54 -22.07
N ALA A 191 15.56 -17.39 -23.00
CA ALA A 191 15.30 -18.83 -22.98
C ALA A 191 15.78 -19.47 -21.66
N GLU A 192 15.02 -20.46 -21.19
CA GLU A 192 15.38 -21.24 -20.01
C GLU A 192 16.62 -22.10 -20.30
N GLY A 193 17.56 -22.18 -19.34
CA GLY A 193 18.81 -22.92 -19.47
C GLY A 193 20.05 -22.10 -19.86
N VAL A 194 19.91 -20.82 -20.22
CA VAL A 194 21.08 -19.97 -20.51
C VAL A 194 21.75 -19.50 -19.21
N ILE A 195 23.03 -19.84 -19.05
CA ILE A 195 23.87 -19.37 -17.95
C ILE A 195 24.30 -17.94 -18.23
N ALA A 196 23.99 -17.01 -17.32
CA ALA A 196 24.45 -15.64 -17.45
C ALA A 196 24.72 -14.98 -16.11
N ILE A 197 25.64 -14.02 -16.12
CA ILE A 197 25.93 -13.17 -14.97
C ILE A 197 24.80 -12.16 -14.83
N CYS A 198 24.14 -12.15 -13.67
CA CYS A 198 23.09 -11.20 -13.36
C CYS A 198 23.72 -9.88 -12.89
N SER A 199 23.31 -8.77 -13.51
CA SER A 199 23.82 -7.43 -13.14
C SER A 199 23.37 -6.99 -11.74
N CYS A 200 22.32 -7.59 -11.20
CA CYS A 200 21.77 -7.26 -9.88
C CYS A 200 22.61 -7.84 -8.74
N HIS A 201 23.01 -9.11 -8.88
CA HIS A 201 23.70 -9.86 -7.81
C HIS A 201 25.19 -10.04 -8.09
N LYS A 202 25.65 -9.73 -9.31
CA LYS A 202 27.01 -10.05 -9.81
C LYS A 202 27.34 -11.54 -9.74
N ASP A 203 26.31 -12.37 -9.60
CA ASP A 203 26.39 -13.82 -9.53
C ASP A 203 25.91 -14.46 -10.82
N VAL A 204 26.45 -15.63 -11.12
CA VAL A 204 25.97 -16.49 -12.19
C VAL A 204 24.62 -17.07 -11.78
N LYS A 205 23.58 -16.77 -12.55
CA LYS A 205 22.26 -17.38 -12.37
C LYS A 205 21.97 -18.29 -13.56
N ILE A 206 21.46 -19.47 -13.24
CA ILE A 206 21.02 -20.48 -14.21
C ILE A 206 19.51 -20.34 -14.32
N GLY A 207 19.00 -20.00 -15.51
CA GLY A 207 17.55 -19.85 -15.74
C GLY A 207 17.18 -18.58 -16.53
N GLY A 208 15.89 -18.48 -16.89
CA GLY A 208 15.36 -17.36 -17.67
C GLY A 208 15.48 -16.03 -16.92
N GLY A 209 16.25 -15.09 -17.46
CA GLY A 209 16.37 -13.71 -16.97
C GLY A 209 15.88 -12.70 -18.01
N TYR A 210 15.75 -11.45 -17.60
CA TYR A 210 15.25 -10.36 -18.43
C TYR A 210 16.41 -9.56 -19.02
N THR A 211 16.34 -9.23 -20.31
CA THR A 211 17.37 -8.44 -20.99
C THR A 211 16.94 -6.99 -21.16
N CYS A 212 17.69 -6.05 -20.57
CA CYS A 212 17.42 -4.62 -20.69
C CYS A 212 17.43 -4.18 -22.17
N PRO A 213 16.38 -3.50 -22.67
CA PRO A 213 16.33 -3.12 -24.08
C PRO A 213 17.39 -2.07 -24.46
N ARG A 214 17.82 -1.23 -23.51
CA ARG A 214 18.76 -0.11 -23.76
C ARG A 214 20.23 -0.54 -23.74
N CYS A 215 20.67 -1.21 -22.67
CA CYS A 215 22.08 -1.55 -22.47
C CYS A 215 22.37 -3.06 -22.56
N LYS A 216 21.36 -3.88 -22.83
CA LYS A 216 21.45 -5.35 -22.92
C LYS A 216 21.92 -6.06 -21.64
N ALA A 217 22.01 -5.33 -20.51
CA ALA A 217 22.25 -5.89 -19.19
C ALA A 217 21.18 -6.93 -18.82
N ARG A 218 21.59 -8.03 -18.18
CA ARG A 218 20.65 -9.03 -17.66
C ARG A 218 20.24 -8.73 -16.23
N VAL A 219 18.95 -8.92 -15.96
CA VAL A 219 18.27 -8.69 -14.68
C VAL A 219 17.48 -9.96 -14.34
N CYS A 220 17.48 -10.36 -13.07
CA CYS A 220 16.82 -11.61 -12.64
C CYS A 220 15.30 -11.49 -12.50
N GLU A 221 14.81 -10.35 -12.01
CA GLU A 221 13.42 -10.17 -11.63
C GLU A 221 12.90 -8.81 -12.11
N LEU A 222 11.58 -8.71 -12.28
CA LEU A 222 10.88 -7.49 -12.61
C LEU A 222 9.78 -7.25 -11.56
N PRO A 223 9.39 -6.00 -11.33
CA PRO A 223 9.98 -4.78 -11.89
C PRO A 223 11.30 -4.41 -11.20
N ALA A 224 12.22 -3.76 -11.94
CA ALA A 224 13.53 -3.40 -11.43
C ALA A 224 14.13 -2.21 -12.18
N GLU A 225 15.01 -1.45 -11.52
CA GLU A 225 15.84 -0.45 -12.19
C GLU A 225 17.13 -1.08 -12.73
N CYS A 226 17.47 -0.79 -13.99
CA CYS A 226 18.71 -1.27 -14.59
C CYS A 226 19.94 -0.57 -13.98
N ARG A 227 20.79 -1.32 -13.28
CA ARG A 227 22.01 -0.80 -12.62
C ARG A 227 23.05 -0.19 -13.56
N ILE A 228 22.97 -0.45 -14.87
CA ILE A 228 23.92 0.08 -15.86
C ILE A 228 23.41 1.40 -16.48
N CYS A 229 22.12 1.49 -16.82
CA CYS A 229 21.59 2.63 -17.58
C CYS A 229 20.45 3.40 -16.89
N GLY A 230 20.07 3.03 -15.67
CA GLY A 230 19.02 3.67 -14.87
C GLY A 230 17.60 3.53 -15.44
N LEU A 231 17.39 2.70 -16.47
CA LEU A 231 16.08 2.51 -17.06
C LEU A 231 15.20 1.62 -16.17
N THR A 232 14.01 2.10 -15.81
CA THR A 232 12.98 1.30 -15.13
C THR A 232 12.49 0.20 -16.06
N LEU A 233 12.65 -1.06 -15.65
CA LEU A 233 12.25 -2.24 -16.41
C LEU A 233 10.96 -2.82 -15.82
N VAL A 234 9.95 -2.97 -16.67
CA VAL A 234 8.61 -3.42 -16.28
C VAL A 234 8.06 -4.42 -17.30
N SER A 235 7.13 -5.27 -16.88
CA SER A 235 6.40 -6.17 -17.77
C SER A 235 5.02 -5.58 -18.06
N SER A 236 4.40 -5.94 -19.19
CA SER A 236 3.02 -5.52 -19.49
C SER A 236 2.02 -5.94 -18.40
N PRO A 237 2.12 -7.15 -17.81
CA PRO A 237 1.29 -7.52 -16.66
C PRO A 237 1.42 -6.60 -15.44
N HIS A 238 2.61 -6.06 -15.17
CA HIS A 238 2.80 -5.14 -14.04
C HIS A 238 2.04 -3.84 -14.23
N LEU A 239 2.09 -3.29 -15.45
CA LEU A 239 1.27 -2.13 -15.76
C LEU A 239 -0.22 -2.48 -15.68
N ALA A 240 -0.62 -3.62 -16.28
CA ALA A 240 -2.00 -4.09 -16.32
C ALA A 240 -2.66 -4.14 -14.93
N ARG A 241 -1.95 -4.65 -13.90
CA ARG A 241 -2.51 -4.69 -12.53
C ARG A 241 -2.84 -3.31 -11.98
N SER A 242 -2.01 -2.31 -12.26
CA SER A 242 -2.29 -0.93 -11.83
C SER A 242 -3.45 -0.26 -12.58
N TYR A 243 -3.95 -0.81 -13.70
CA TYR A 243 -5.10 -0.22 -14.41
C TYR A 243 -6.41 -0.33 -13.64
N HIS A 244 -6.58 -1.33 -12.77
CA HIS A 244 -7.81 -1.52 -12.00
C HIS A 244 -8.09 -0.32 -11.08
N HIS A 245 -7.05 0.38 -10.62
CA HIS A 245 -7.20 1.60 -9.83
C HIS A 245 -7.44 2.86 -10.69
N LEU A 246 -7.01 2.85 -11.96
CA LEU A 246 -7.23 3.96 -12.89
C LEU A 246 -8.66 3.96 -13.44
N PHE A 247 -9.26 2.78 -13.57
CA PHE A 247 -10.61 2.58 -14.09
C PHE A 247 -11.39 1.62 -13.18
N PRO A 248 -11.88 2.11 -12.02
CA PRO A 248 -12.61 1.25 -11.09
C PRO A 248 -13.88 0.71 -11.73
N VAL A 249 -14.20 -0.54 -11.42
CA VAL A 249 -15.45 -1.18 -11.87
C VAL A 249 -16.62 -0.56 -11.11
N THR A 250 -17.72 -0.30 -11.81
CA THR A 250 -18.95 0.17 -11.17
C THR A 250 -19.49 -0.88 -10.21
N PRO A 251 -19.83 -0.52 -8.96
CA PRO A 251 -20.43 -1.46 -8.03
C PRO A 251 -21.75 -2.00 -8.57
N PHE A 252 -22.09 -3.23 -8.20
CA PHE A 252 -23.38 -3.80 -8.53
C PHE A 252 -24.50 -3.07 -7.77
N ASN A 253 -25.63 -2.87 -8.44
CA ASN A 253 -26.85 -2.41 -7.76
C ASN A 253 -27.48 -3.61 -7.06
N GLU A 254 -27.43 -3.63 -5.73
CA GLU A 254 -28.12 -4.64 -4.95
C GLU A 254 -29.64 -4.50 -5.10
N VAL A 255 -30.31 -5.59 -5.46
CA VAL A 255 -31.76 -5.65 -5.59
C VAL A 255 -32.26 -6.59 -4.50
N SER A 256 -33.10 -6.09 -3.60
CA SER A 256 -33.71 -6.91 -2.55
C SER A 256 -34.54 -8.05 -3.14
N SER A 257 -34.53 -9.22 -2.49
CA SER A 257 -35.32 -10.40 -2.86
C SER A 257 -36.83 -10.17 -2.80
N VAL A 258 -37.29 -9.11 -2.13
CA VAL A 258 -38.69 -8.68 -2.06
C VAL A 258 -39.03 -7.82 -3.29
N VAL A 259 -38.93 -8.42 -4.46
CA VAL A 259 -39.38 -7.78 -5.70
C VAL A 259 -40.89 -7.99 -5.80
N PRO A 260 -41.73 -6.94 -5.94
CA PRO A 260 -43.16 -7.12 -6.19
C PRO A 260 -43.37 -8.04 -7.40
N PHE A 261 -44.31 -8.99 -7.29
CA PHE A 261 -44.63 -10.04 -8.29
C PHE A 261 -44.75 -9.57 -9.76
N LYS A 262 -44.90 -8.25 -9.99
CA LYS A 262 -44.98 -7.63 -11.32
C LYS A 262 -43.62 -7.37 -11.99
N LEU A 263 -42.49 -7.45 -11.26
CA LEU A 263 -41.14 -7.31 -11.82
C LEU A 263 -40.38 -8.64 -11.96
N SER A 264 -40.76 -9.68 -11.20
CA SER A 264 -40.06 -10.99 -11.18
C SER A 264 -40.08 -11.73 -12.52
N GLN A 265 -41.03 -11.42 -13.41
CA GLN A 265 -41.10 -11.99 -14.76
C GLN A 265 -40.06 -11.43 -15.75
N LYS A 266 -39.34 -10.35 -15.41
CA LYS A 266 -38.32 -9.72 -16.27
C LYS A 266 -36.88 -9.88 -15.78
N LEU A 267 -36.65 -10.40 -14.58
CA LEU A 267 -35.30 -10.63 -14.07
C LEU A 267 -34.78 -12.00 -14.54
N ALA A 268 -33.50 -12.01 -14.94
CA ALA A 268 -32.81 -13.24 -15.28
C ALA A 268 -32.76 -14.16 -14.06
N GLN A 269 -33.25 -15.39 -14.21
CA GLN A 269 -33.29 -16.40 -13.16
C GLN A 269 -31.93 -17.06 -12.90
N ASN A 270 -30.94 -16.75 -13.74
CA ASN A 270 -29.60 -17.29 -13.68
C ASN A 270 -28.59 -16.16 -13.55
N CYS A 271 -27.54 -16.39 -12.78
CA CYS A 271 -26.38 -15.52 -12.74
C CYS A 271 -25.75 -15.43 -14.13
N TYR A 272 -25.50 -14.22 -14.63
CA TYR A 272 -24.87 -14.03 -15.94
C TYR A 272 -23.46 -14.64 -16.02
N GLY A 273 -22.69 -14.59 -14.92
CA GLY A 273 -21.30 -15.06 -14.89
C GLY A 273 -21.14 -16.57 -14.83
N CYS A 274 -21.83 -17.24 -13.89
CA CYS A 274 -21.71 -18.68 -13.69
C CYS A 274 -22.87 -19.50 -14.25
N GLN A 275 -23.91 -18.85 -14.80
CA GLN A 275 -25.12 -19.47 -15.34
C GLN A 275 -25.94 -20.30 -14.34
N GLN A 276 -25.59 -20.28 -13.06
CA GLN A 276 -26.33 -20.96 -12.00
C GLN A 276 -27.62 -20.23 -11.64
N SER A 277 -28.65 -20.97 -11.24
CA SER A 277 -29.94 -20.38 -10.86
C SER A 277 -29.86 -19.64 -9.52
N LEU A 278 -30.36 -18.40 -9.52
CA LEU A 278 -30.42 -17.52 -8.35
C LEU A 278 -31.53 -17.92 -7.35
N LEU A 279 -32.41 -18.87 -7.72
CA LEU A 279 -33.56 -19.32 -6.91
C LEU A 279 -33.24 -20.46 -5.93
N SER A 280 -31.97 -20.88 -5.81
CA SER A 280 -31.59 -22.14 -5.13
C SER A 280 -31.50 -22.09 -3.59
N HIS A 281 -32.01 -21.04 -2.91
CA HIS A 281 -31.88 -20.87 -1.46
C HIS A 281 -33.17 -20.49 -0.69
N VAL A 282 -34.35 -20.87 -1.19
CA VAL A 282 -35.63 -20.61 -0.47
C VAL A 282 -36.15 -21.82 0.32
N ASP A 283 -35.60 -23.03 0.13
CA ASP A 283 -36.09 -24.22 0.84
C ASP A 283 -35.28 -24.51 2.11
N HIS A 284 -35.46 -23.68 3.14
CA HIS A 284 -35.43 -24.07 4.57
C HIS A 284 -35.65 -22.83 5.46
N LEU A 285 -36.90 -22.38 5.55
CA LEU A 285 -37.37 -21.46 6.59
C LEU A 285 -38.66 -22.00 7.20
N ASP A 286 -38.58 -23.22 7.72
CA ASP A 286 -39.43 -23.64 8.85
C ASP A 286 -38.61 -23.42 10.12
N CYS A 287 -38.77 -22.22 10.70
CA CYS A 287 -38.70 -21.96 12.15
C CYS A 287 -38.95 -20.46 12.36
N LEU A 288 -40.20 -20.05 12.15
CA LEU A 288 -40.76 -18.99 12.98
C LEU A 288 -41.03 -19.64 14.33
N ASP A 289 -40.30 -19.25 15.38
CA ASP A 289 -40.88 -19.20 16.72
C ASP A 289 -40.00 -18.37 17.67
N TYR A 290 -40.68 -17.50 18.42
CA TYR A 290 -40.22 -16.66 19.53
C TYR A 290 -39.48 -15.35 19.25
N LEU A 291 -40.23 -14.34 18.80
CA LEU A 291 -40.22 -13.04 19.48
C LEU A 291 -41.28 -13.07 20.59
N THR A 292 -40.85 -13.15 21.85
CA THR A 292 -41.43 -12.43 23.01
C THR A 292 -40.69 -12.86 24.28
N CYS A 293 -40.01 -11.91 24.94
CA CYS A 293 -40.24 -11.56 26.35
C CYS A 293 -39.16 -10.55 26.78
N GLY A 294 -39.58 -9.34 27.12
CA GLY A 294 -38.75 -8.44 27.92
C GLY A 294 -38.85 -8.83 29.40
N HIS A 295 -37.76 -8.74 30.14
CA HIS A 295 -37.74 -8.48 31.58
C HIS A 295 -36.42 -7.79 31.96
N ALA A 296 -36.55 -6.72 32.74
CA ALA A 296 -35.48 -5.96 33.38
C ALA A 296 -34.90 -6.72 34.58
N MET A 297 -33.60 -6.53 34.89
CA MET A 297 -33.06 -6.57 36.26
C MET A 297 -31.84 -5.64 36.42
N GLU A 298 -31.82 -4.97 37.56
CA GLU A 298 -30.90 -3.93 38.03
C GLU A 298 -29.54 -4.43 38.57
N ALA A 299 -28.54 -3.54 38.47
CA ALA A 299 -27.51 -3.14 39.44
C ALA A 299 -26.72 -4.19 40.27
N ASN A 300 -25.38 -4.14 40.24
CA ASN A 300 -24.56 -3.28 41.13
C ASN A 300 -23.03 -3.43 40.87
N PRO A 301 -22.19 -2.49 41.36
CA PRO A 301 -20.81 -2.24 40.90
C PRO A 301 -19.72 -2.76 41.85
N LEU A 302 -18.44 -2.49 41.46
CA LEU A 302 -17.20 -2.31 42.26
C LEU A 302 -16.04 -3.27 41.87
N PRO A 303 -14.75 -2.95 42.14
CA PRO A 303 -14.18 -1.70 42.67
C PRO A 303 -13.05 -1.09 41.81
N MET A 304 -12.85 0.21 42.01
CA MET A 304 -11.65 0.98 41.71
C MET A 304 -10.57 0.71 42.77
N CYS A 305 -9.28 0.73 42.39
CA CYS A 305 -8.10 1.26 43.12
C CYS A 305 -6.79 0.69 42.54
N PRO A 306 -5.61 1.30 42.75
CA PRO A 306 -5.25 2.71 42.84
C PRO A 306 -4.28 3.12 41.72
N VAL A 307 -4.08 4.43 41.57
CA VAL A 307 -3.00 5.03 40.79
C VAL A 307 -1.65 4.57 41.35
N GLN A 308 -0.82 3.92 40.53
CA GLN A 308 0.60 3.74 40.80
C GLN A 308 1.40 4.47 39.72
N ASN A 309 2.06 5.56 40.12
CA ASN A 309 3.14 6.17 39.37
C ASN A 309 4.29 5.16 39.29
N ALA A 310 4.53 4.61 38.10
CA ALA A 310 5.74 3.86 37.80
C ALA A 310 6.24 4.28 36.42
N THR A 311 7.25 5.16 36.45
CA THR A 311 8.11 5.48 35.32
C THR A 311 8.77 4.20 34.81
N ASN A 312 8.41 3.78 33.60
CA ASN A 312 9.23 3.04 32.62
C ASN A 312 8.31 2.55 31.50
N VAL A 313 8.17 3.38 30.47
CA VAL A 313 7.38 3.13 29.26
C VAL A 313 8.32 2.51 28.19
N SER A 314 7.79 1.75 27.24
CA SER A 314 8.56 1.33 26.05
C SER A 314 7.61 0.88 24.96
N ALA A 315 7.98 1.07 23.70
CA ALA A 315 7.14 0.80 22.54
C ALA A 315 7.94 0.41 21.31
N SER A 316 7.30 -0.31 20.40
CA SER A 316 7.89 -0.58 19.09
C SER A 316 6.94 -0.16 18.00
N THR A 317 7.45 0.70 17.15
CA THR A 317 6.72 1.25 16.02
C THR A 317 7.42 0.75 14.76
N VAL A 318 6.69 0.01 13.93
CA VAL A 318 7.16 -0.38 12.59
C VAL A 318 6.66 0.68 11.64
N ILE A 319 7.56 1.36 10.96
CA ILE A 319 7.21 2.35 9.94
C ILE A 319 7.49 1.75 8.58
N PHE A 320 6.44 1.63 7.78
CA PHE A 320 6.56 1.40 6.36
C PHE A 320 6.76 2.72 5.66
N ILE A 321 7.85 2.82 4.94
CA ILE A 321 8.05 3.87 3.94
C ILE A 321 7.56 3.28 2.62
N SER A 322 6.51 3.85 2.05
CA SER A 322 6.00 3.45 0.75
C SER A 322 6.28 4.55 -0.26
N MET A 323 6.95 4.20 -1.35
CA MET A 323 7.00 5.03 -2.55
C MET A 323 6.05 4.44 -3.56
N ARG A 324 4.99 5.18 -3.90
CA ARG A 324 4.15 4.84 -5.04
C ARG A 324 4.62 5.60 -6.27
N VAL A 325 4.97 4.86 -7.32
CA VAL A 325 5.17 5.47 -8.64
C VAL A 325 3.79 5.80 -9.18
N CYS A 326 3.49 7.09 -9.34
CA CYS A 326 2.25 7.55 -9.95
C CYS A 326 2.30 7.26 -11.46
N THR A 327 1.81 6.10 -11.87
CA THR A 327 1.47 5.86 -13.27
C THR A 327 0.04 6.32 -13.52
N THR A 328 -0.18 7.62 -13.72
CA THR A 328 -1.38 8.08 -14.45
C THR A 328 -1.22 7.65 -15.91
N VAL A 329 -1.68 6.46 -16.26
CA VAL A 329 -1.57 5.94 -17.63
C VAL A 329 -2.80 6.32 -18.45
N GLN A 330 -2.69 7.35 -19.29
CA GLN A 330 -3.59 7.52 -20.44
C GLN A 330 -3.02 6.78 -21.66
N VAL A 331 -3.31 5.47 -21.79
CA VAL A 331 -2.92 4.75 -23.02
C VAL A 331 -3.70 5.30 -24.20
N VAL A 332 -3.00 5.98 -25.11
CA VAL A 332 -3.49 6.18 -26.47
C VAL A 332 -2.89 5.08 -27.33
N ARG A 333 -3.76 4.26 -27.91
CA ARG A 333 -3.39 3.20 -28.86
C ARG A 333 -2.95 3.86 -30.17
N VAL A 334 -1.66 4.17 -30.31
CA VAL A 334 -1.11 4.60 -31.60
C VAL A 334 -0.89 3.35 -32.46
N ILE A 335 -1.75 3.16 -33.46
CA ILE A 335 -1.57 2.12 -34.48
C ILE A 335 -0.41 2.57 -35.38
N ALA A 336 0.66 1.79 -35.42
CA ALA A 336 1.91 2.08 -36.14
C ALA A 336 1.78 2.22 -37.67
N ALA A 337 0.56 2.16 -38.24
CA ALA A 337 0.32 2.29 -39.67
C ALA A 337 0.33 3.75 -40.19
N GLN A 338 0.29 4.76 -39.31
CA GLN A 338 0.10 6.17 -39.70
C GLN A 338 1.37 7.04 -39.66
N LEU A 339 2.56 6.46 -39.49
CA LEU A 339 3.83 7.20 -39.44
C LEU A 339 4.54 7.35 -40.79
N ARG A 340 3.89 7.04 -41.92
CA ARG A 340 4.59 7.05 -43.23
C ARG A 340 4.38 8.29 -44.11
N ASP A 341 3.36 9.11 -43.87
CA ASP A 341 3.15 10.32 -44.68
C ASP A 341 2.90 11.55 -43.79
N GLY A 342 3.81 12.51 -43.88
CA GLY A 342 3.78 13.73 -43.08
C GLY A 342 2.54 14.58 -43.35
N TYR A 343 1.66 14.71 -42.36
CA TYR A 343 0.58 15.70 -42.36
C TYR A 343 0.37 16.35 -40.99
N ARG A 344 0.20 17.68 -41.02
CA ARG A 344 -0.06 18.59 -39.89
C ARG A 344 -1.38 18.22 -39.19
N LEU A 345 -1.35 18.07 -37.86
CA LEU A 345 -2.54 17.98 -37.02
C LEU A 345 -3.30 19.32 -36.99
N HIS A 346 -4.48 19.37 -37.61
CA HIS A 346 -5.43 20.46 -37.41
C HIS A 346 -6.04 20.38 -36.00
N ARG A 347 -5.75 21.38 -35.16
CA ARG A 347 -6.46 21.63 -33.90
C ARG A 347 -7.94 21.92 -34.19
N ARG A 348 -8.86 21.08 -33.71
CA ARG A 348 -10.18 21.53 -33.26
C ARG A 348 -10.24 21.33 -31.75
N LEU A 349 -10.13 22.44 -31.04
CA LEU A 349 -10.30 22.55 -29.59
C LEU A 349 -11.80 22.44 -29.26
N ALA A 350 -12.15 21.49 -28.40
CA ALA A 350 -13.24 21.66 -27.44
C ALA A 350 -12.58 22.03 -26.08
N PRO A 351 -13.09 23.02 -25.33
CA PRO A 351 -12.40 23.53 -24.15
C PRO A 351 -12.82 22.73 -22.91
N SER A 352 -11.91 21.93 -22.35
CA SER A 352 -11.82 21.61 -20.89
C SER A 352 -11.02 20.34 -20.54
N ILE A 353 -10.41 19.61 -21.47
CA ILE A 353 -9.64 18.40 -21.11
C ILE A 353 -8.30 18.39 -21.85
N ARG A 354 -7.20 18.68 -21.13
CA ARG A 354 -5.83 18.43 -21.62
C ARG A 354 -5.57 16.92 -21.59
N ALA A 355 -5.78 16.25 -22.72
CA ALA A 355 -5.40 14.86 -22.94
C ALA A 355 -3.87 14.72 -23.11
N GLN A 356 -3.27 13.69 -22.51
CA GLN A 356 -1.85 13.34 -22.67
C GLN A 356 -1.73 11.92 -23.24
N CYS A 357 -1.05 11.79 -24.38
CA CYS A 357 -0.76 10.52 -25.05
C CYS A 357 0.55 9.88 -24.55
N PHE A 358 0.56 8.57 -24.37
CA PHE A 358 1.79 7.77 -24.34
C PHE A 358 2.27 7.51 -25.78
N MET A 359 3.55 7.75 -26.07
CA MET A 359 4.18 7.20 -27.27
C MET A 359 4.88 5.89 -26.89
N LEU A 360 4.33 4.77 -27.36
CA LEU A 360 4.94 3.46 -27.31
C LEU A 360 5.80 3.27 -28.56
N GLU A 361 7.10 3.53 -28.49
CA GLU A 361 8.03 3.13 -29.55
C GLU A 361 8.37 1.64 -29.40
N TRP A 362 7.76 0.80 -30.24
CA TRP A 362 8.21 -0.56 -30.47
C TRP A 362 9.38 -0.50 -31.46
N SER A 363 10.62 -0.62 -30.98
CA SER A 363 11.74 -0.94 -31.86
C SER A 363 11.73 -2.45 -32.10
N HIS A 364 11.25 -2.86 -33.27
CA HIS A 364 11.60 -4.15 -33.83
C HIS A 364 13.05 -4.06 -34.29
N THR A 365 13.94 -4.75 -33.58
CA THR A 365 15.25 -5.17 -34.10
C THR A 365 15.37 -6.65 -33.93
#